data_AF-A0A2S2P663-F1
#
_entry.id   AF-A0A2S2P663-F1
#
_cell.length_a   1.000
_cell.length_b   1.000
_cell.length_c   1.000
_cell.angle_alpha   90.00
_cell.angle_beta   90.00
_cell.angle_gamma   90.00
#
_symmetry.space_group_name_H-M   'P 1'
#
loop_
_entity.id
_entity.type
_entity.pdbx_description
1 polymer ?
#
loop_
_entity_poly.entity_id
_entity_poly.type
_entity_poly.pdbx_seq_one_letter_code
_entity_poly.pdbx_strand_id
1 'polypeptide(L)'
;MISLLPSKIIKLLEFIGFSGSKEQGLSELELCYQVPHGLRHVLCVLTMLTYHLVVVYVFSQEEGDLEFCDAALRQQLTLYPNGAWFLYFKGRLEFMRGDVDDAIKWYTASVESQDSWPQFHHICYWELCWANCVALNWKRAEIYAAKLAEQSKWSRTTYNYQRACIMLMRGYNCLSRDELNTVNQLMADVPKYKQRIAGKSLPMEKFAVKRSQRFTNQNNRLF
;
A
#
# COMPACT_ATOMS: atom_id res chain seq x y z
N MET A 1 -1.87 -18.07 6.40
CA MET A 1 -1.88 -17.31 5.12
C MET A 1 -2.41 -18.14 3.94
N ILE A 2 -2.09 -19.43 3.80
CA ILE A 2 -2.58 -20.27 2.67
C ILE A 2 -4.11 -20.28 2.58
N SER A 3 -4.80 -20.35 3.72
CA SER A 3 -6.27 -20.30 3.83
C SER A 3 -6.92 -19.02 3.32
N LEU A 4 -6.14 -17.97 3.01
CA LEU A 4 -6.63 -16.68 2.51
C LEU A 4 -6.54 -16.57 0.98
N LEU A 5 -6.01 -17.60 0.30
CA LEU A 5 -5.86 -17.60 -1.14
C LEU A 5 -7.18 -17.97 -1.85
N PRO A 6 -7.36 -17.60 -3.12
CA PRO A 6 -8.50 -18.07 -3.91
C PRO A 6 -8.62 -19.60 -3.90
N SER A 7 -9.85 -20.12 -3.84
CA SER A 7 -10.14 -21.55 -3.70
C SER A 7 -9.44 -22.45 -4.71
N LYS A 8 -9.21 -21.98 -5.94
CA LYS A 8 -8.45 -22.72 -6.97
C LYS A 8 -6.98 -22.93 -6.60
N ILE A 9 -6.37 -21.96 -5.92
CA ILE A 9 -4.98 -22.05 -5.47
C ILE A 9 -4.91 -22.92 -4.21
N ILE A 10 -5.87 -22.77 -3.28
CA ILE A 10 -5.97 -23.63 -2.09
C ILE A 10 -6.03 -25.10 -2.49
N LYS A 11 -6.94 -25.48 -3.41
CA LYS A 11 -7.07 -26.87 -3.87
C LYS A 11 -5.79 -27.46 -4.46
N LEU A 12 -5.01 -26.64 -5.17
CA LEU A 12 -3.72 -27.07 -5.72
C LEU A 12 -2.69 -27.29 -4.61
N LEU A 13 -2.64 -26.38 -3.63
CA LEU A 13 -1.73 -26.48 -2.48
C LEU A 13 -2.10 -27.66 -1.58
N GLU A 14 -3.39 -27.89 -1.35
CA GLU A 14 -3.91 -29.05 -0.62
C GLU A 14 -3.56 -30.37 -1.33
N PHE A 15 -3.66 -30.40 -2.66
CA PHE A 15 -3.27 -31.57 -3.45
C PHE A 15 -1.79 -31.94 -3.28
N ILE A 16 -0.89 -30.95 -3.17
CA ILE A 16 0.55 -31.19 -2.92
C ILE A 16 0.89 -31.28 -1.42
N GLY A 17 -0.11 -31.34 -0.54
CA GLY A 17 0.04 -31.60 0.89
C GLY A 17 0.07 -30.38 1.81
N PHE A 18 -0.15 -29.16 1.29
CA PHE A 18 -0.29 -27.96 2.12
C PHE A 18 -1.75 -27.67 2.46
N SER A 19 -2.10 -27.76 3.74
CA SER A 19 -3.37 -27.26 4.26
C SER A 19 -3.14 -26.04 5.16
N GLY A 20 -4.21 -25.31 5.47
CA GLY A 20 -4.14 -24.24 6.45
C GLY A 20 -5.51 -23.87 6.98
N SER A 21 -5.60 -23.63 8.28
CA SER A 21 -6.76 -22.98 8.92
C SER A 21 -6.38 -21.55 9.31
N LYS A 22 -7.26 -20.59 8.97
CA LYS A 22 -7.09 -19.20 9.37
C LYS A 22 -7.22 -19.08 10.89
N GLU A 23 -8.24 -19.73 11.44
CA GLU A 23 -8.63 -19.72 12.85
C GLU A 23 -7.53 -20.31 13.72
N GLN A 24 -6.99 -21.47 13.33
CA GLN A 24 -5.85 -22.08 14.04
C GLN A 24 -4.61 -21.17 13.99
N GLY A 25 -4.30 -20.60 12.82
CA GLY A 25 -3.15 -19.71 12.68
C GLY A 25 -3.26 -18.45 13.54
N LEU A 26 -4.45 -17.85 13.63
CA LEU A 26 -4.69 -16.70 14.50
C LEU A 26 -4.59 -17.09 15.98
N SER A 27 -5.17 -18.24 16.37
CA SER A 27 -5.08 -18.75 17.73
C SER A 27 -3.64 -18.99 18.18
N GLU A 28 -2.80 -19.58 17.33
CA GLU A 28 -1.37 -19.79 17.62
C GLU A 28 -0.59 -18.47 17.73
N LEU A 29 -0.91 -17.48 16.89
CA LEU A 29 -0.32 -16.14 16.97
C LEU A 29 -0.71 -15.43 18.27
N GLU A 30 -1.96 -15.54 18.69
CA GLU A 30 -2.46 -14.97 19.93
C GLU A 30 -1.81 -15.62 21.16
N LEU A 31 -1.67 -16.95 21.18
CA LEU A 31 -0.95 -17.64 22.25
C LEU A 31 0.51 -17.16 22.36
N CYS A 32 1.18 -16.94 21.23
CA CYS A 32 2.54 -16.39 21.23
C CYS A 32 2.59 -14.94 21.70
N TYR A 33 1.58 -14.13 21.37
CA TYR A 33 1.45 -12.76 21.83
C TYR A 33 1.29 -12.65 23.35
N GLN A 34 0.64 -13.63 23.99
CA GLN A 34 0.49 -13.69 25.44
C GLN A 34 1.78 -14.08 26.18
N VAL A 35 2.90 -14.34 25.47
CA VAL A 35 4.21 -14.64 26.06
C VAL A 35 5.18 -13.48 25.77
N PRO A 36 5.16 -12.41 26.58
CA PRO A 36 6.10 -11.30 26.45
C PRO A 36 7.55 -11.79 26.47
N HIS A 37 8.43 -11.14 25.70
CA HIS A 37 9.84 -11.48 25.56
C HIS A 37 10.15 -12.84 24.90
N GLY A 38 9.13 -13.54 24.38
CA GLY A 38 9.36 -14.70 23.53
C GLY A 38 10.10 -14.31 22.24
N LEU A 39 10.99 -15.19 21.75
CA LEU A 39 11.78 -14.96 20.53
C LEU A 39 10.91 -14.59 19.31
N ARG A 40 9.68 -15.13 19.25
CA ARG A 40 8.74 -14.93 18.15
C ARG A 40 7.78 -13.77 18.37
N HIS A 41 7.76 -13.17 19.56
CA HIS A 41 6.76 -12.18 19.99
C HIS A 41 6.58 -11.05 18.96
N VAL A 42 7.69 -10.39 18.59
CA VAL A 42 7.67 -9.28 17.63
C VAL A 42 7.12 -9.71 16.27
N LEU A 43 7.51 -10.89 15.77
CA LEU A 43 7.00 -11.40 14.49
C LEU A 43 5.51 -11.73 14.55
N CYS A 44 5.04 -12.28 15.68
CA CYS A 44 3.62 -12.54 15.89
C CYS A 44 2.81 -11.25 15.91
N VAL A 45 3.28 -10.23 16.65
CA VAL A 45 2.63 -8.90 16.66
C VAL A 45 2.59 -8.30 15.26
N LEU A 46 3.72 -8.26 14.54
CA LEU A 46 3.77 -7.71 13.19
C LEU A 46 2.83 -8.47 12.22
N THR A 47 2.74 -9.79 12.37
CA THR A 47 1.84 -10.62 11.55
C THR A 47 0.37 -10.31 11.85
N MET A 48 -0.02 -10.20 13.12
CA MET A 48 -1.39 -9.84 13.49
C MET A 48 -1.75 -8.41 13.09
N LEU A 49 -0.84 -7.44 13.26
CA LEU A 49 -1.03 -6.06 12.75
C LEU A 49 -1.23 -6.05 11.24
N THR A 50 -0.41 -6.82 10.51
CA THR A 50 -0.58 -6.98 9.05
C THR A 50 -1.94 -7.59 8.71
N TYR A 51 -2.36 -8.61 9.46
CA TYR A 51 -3.64 -9.26 9.22
C TYR A 51 -4.81 -8.29 9.40
N HIS A 52 -4.91 -7.65 10.56
CA HIS A 52 -6.02 -6.78 10.90
C HIS A 52 -6.00 -5.43 10.17
N LEU A 53 -4.84 -4.82 9.88
CA LEU A 53 -4.76 -3.48 9.26
C LEU A 53 -4.58 -3.48 7.75
N VAL A 54 -4.29 -4.63 7.14
CA VAL A 54 -4.02 -4.74 5.69
C VAL A 54 -4.80 -5.88 5.06
N VAL A 55 -4.59 -7.11 5.51
CA VAL A 55 -5.11 -8.31 4.81
C VAL A 55 -6.63 -8.35 4.81
N VAL A 56 -7.27 -8.10 5.95
CA VAL A 56 -8.72 -8.06 6.09
C VAL A 56 -9.32 -7.05 5.10
N TYR A 57 -8.84 -5.80 5.08
CA TYR A 57 -9.35 -4.78 4.17
C TYR A 57 -9.07 -5.02 2.68
N VAL A 58 -8.03 -5.79 2.33
CA VAL A 58 -7.70 -6.09 0.93
C VAL A 58 -8.47 -7.31 0.41
N PHE A 59 -8.72 -8.31 1.25
CA PHE A 59 -9.22 -9.63 0.82
C PHE A 59 -10.58 -10.03 1.38
N SER A 60 -11.10 -9.34 2.39
CA SER A 60 -12.44 -9.58 2.94
C SER A 60 -13.30 -8.31 2.92
N GLN A 61 -14.58 -8.48 3.22
CA GLN A 61 -15.52 -7.37 3.49
C GLN A 61 -15.70 -7.13 4.99
N GLU A 62 -14.81 -7.71 5.79
CA GLU A 62 -14.84 -7.60 7.25
C GLU A 62 -13.96 -6.43 7.71
N GLU A 63 -14.10 -6.05 8.96
CA GLU A 63 -13.23 -5.07 9.61
C GLU A 63 -12.18 -5.77 10.45
N GLY A 64 -10.99 -5.16 10.55
CA GLY A 64 -9.94 -5.63 11.43
C GLY A 64 -10.23 -5.30 12.89
N ASP A 65 -9.56 -5.98 13.81
CA ASP A 65 -9.65 -5.66 15.24
C ASP A 65 -8.74 -4.46 15.54
N LEU A 66 -9.31 -3.26 15.47
CA LEU A 66 -8.59 -2.01 15.70
C LEU A 66 -8.27 -1.77 17.19
N GLU A 67 -9.03 -2.37 18.11
CA GLU A 67 -8.77 -2.27 19.55
C GLU A 67 -7.53 -3.07 19.93
N PHE A 68 -7.45 -4.32 19.45
CA PHE A 68 -6.25 -5.13 19.55
C PHE A 68 -5.04 -4.42 18.97
N CYS A 69 -5.17 -3.86 17.75
CA CYS A 69 -4.07 -3.18 17.08
C CYS A 69 -3.54 -1.98 17.88
N ASP A 70 -4.42 -1.16 18.45
CA ASP A 70 -4.01 0.00 19.26
C ASP A 70 -3.33 -0.44 20.55
N ALA A 71 -3.85 -1.46 21.24
CA ALA A 71 -3.23 -2.00 22.45
C ALA A 71 -1.83 -2.56 22.16
N ALA A 72 -1.69 -3.37 21.11
CA ALA A 72 -0.42 -3.94 20.69
C ALA A 72 0.58 -2.84 20.29
N LEU A 73 0.15 -1.84 19.52
CA LEU A 73 1.02 -0.74 19.08
C LEU A 73 1.48 0.13 20.24
N ARG A 74 0.62 0.45 21.22
CA ARG A 74 1.02 1.19 22.43
C ARG A 74 2.13 0.47 23.19
N GLN A 75 1.99 -0.85 23.36
CA GLN A 75 3.02 -1.65 24.01
C GLN A 75 4.32 -1.68 23.18
N GLN A 76 4.23 -1.96 21.88
CA GLN A 76 5.42 -2.08 21.04
C GLN A 76 6.15 -0.76 20.82
N LEU A 77 5.45 0.37 20.68
CA LEU A 77 6.09 1.69 20.56
C LEU A 77 6.74 2.16 21.87
N THR A 78 6.32 1.63 23.02
CA THR A 78 7.05 1.86 24.29
C THR A 78 8.41 1.17 24.28
N LEU A 79 8.49 -0.03 23.69
CA LEU A 79 9.73 -0.82 23.61
C LEU A 79 10.61 -0.41 22.42
N TYR A 80 10.00 -0.03 21.30
CA TYR A 80 10.64 0.32 20.05
C TYR A 80 10.11 1.67 19.51
N PRO A 81 10.42 2.80 20.16
CA PRO A 81 9.87 4.11 19.79
C PRO A 81 10.14 4.52 18.34
N ASN A 82 11.28 4.10 17.78
CA ASN A 82 11.70 4.38 16.41
C ASN A 82 11.58 3.14 15.50
N GLY A 83 10.81 2.13 15.89
CA GLY A 83 10.62 0.92 15.09
C GLY A 83 9.83 1.22 13.82
N ALA A 84 10.50 1.26 12.66
CA ALA A 84 9.89 1.63 11.37
C ALA A 84 8.56 0.91 11.08
N TRP A 85 8.50 -0.41 11.30
CA TRP A 85 7.25 -1.17 11.12
C TRP A 85 6.14 -0.75 12.10
N PHE A 86 6.46 -0.48 13.36
CA PHE A 86 5.46 -0.06 14.35
C PHE A 86 4.96 1.35 14.08
N LEU A 87 5.84 2.26 13.66
CA LEU A 87 5.45 3.60 13.19
C LEU A 87 4.55 3.51 11.95
N TYR A 88 4.90 2.67 10.97
CA TYR A 88 4.07 2.40 9.80
C TYR A 88 2.69 1.85 10.19
N PHE A 89 2.62 0.84 11.05
CA PHE A 89 1.35 0.26 11.47
C PHE A 89 0.52 1.22 12.32
N LYS A 90 1.14 2.12 13.08
CA LYS A 90 0.41 3.21 13.74
C LYS A 90 -0.21 4.16 12.72
N GLY A 91 0.51 4.52 11.66
CA GLY A 91 -0.07 5.26 10.54
C GLY A 91 -1.24 4.53 9.86
N ARG A 92 -1.12 3.21 9.64
CA ARG A 92 -2.21 2.38 9.11
C ARG A 92 -3.42 2.38 10.03
N LEU A 93 -3.23 2.24 11.35
CA LEU A 93 -4.31 2.27 12.34
C LEU A 93 -5.08 3.60 12.29
N GLU A 94 -4.38 4.74 12.32
CA GLU A 94 -5.05 6.05 12.26
C GLU A 94 -5.77 6.25 10.93
N PHE A 95 -5.17 5.81 9.82
CA PHE A 95 -5.82 5.83 8.52
C PHE A 95 -7.12 5.01 8.51
N MET A 96 -7.12 3.82 9.13
CA MET A 96 -8.33 2.99 9.24
C MET A 96 -9.39 3.59 10.15
N ARG A 97 -9.01 4.41 11.13
CA ARG A 97 -9.93 5.20 11.97
C ARG A 97 -10.47 6.45 11.29
N GLY A 98 -9.95 6.80 10.12
CA GLY A 98 -10.28 8.02 9.40
C GLY A 98 -9.52 9.26 9.85
N ASP A 99 -8.55 9.13 10.76
CA ASP A 99 -7.64 10.23 11.13
C ASP A 99 -6.47 10.28 10.15
N VAL A 100 -6.73 10.93 9.01
CA VAL A 100 -5.78 11.00 7.90
C VAL A 100 -4.57 11.88 8.23
N ASP A 101 -4.75 12.92 9.05
CA ASP A 101 -3.68 13.83 9.41
C ASP A 101 -2.65 13.14 10.33
N ASP A 102 -3.11 12.40 11.33
CA ASP A 102 -2.21 11.61 12.17
C ASP A 102 -1.59 10.45 11.40
N ALA A 103 -2.33 9.81 10.49
CA ALA A 103 -1.77 8.79 9.62
C ALA A 103 -0.55 9.31 8.84
N ILE A 104 -0.65 10.51 8.24
CA ILE A 104 0.44 11.16 7.52
C ILE A 104 1.65 11.41 8.43
N LYS A 105 1.42 11.90 9.67
CA LYS A 105 2.51 12.12 10.64
C LYS A 105 3.26 10.82 10.94
N TRP A 106 2.54 9.75 11.24
CA TRP A 106 3.13 8.46 11.58
C TRP A 106 3.87 7.79 10.42
N TYR A 107 3.32 7.84 9.19
CA TYR A 107 4.06 7.35 8.03
C TYR A 107 5.32 8.16 7.74
N THR A 108 5.28 9.48 7.97
CA THR A 108 6.47 10.33 7.81
C THR A 108 7.54 9.96 8.83
N ALA A 109 7.18 9.83 10.10
CA ALA A 109 8.08 9.36 11.15
C ALA A 109 8.66 7.96 10.84
N SER A 110 7.85 7.06 10.27
CA SER A 110 8.29 5.74 9.81
C SER A 110 9.39 5.83 8.74
N VAL A 111 9.23 6.71 7.74
CA VAL A 111 10.26 6.96 6.72
C VAL A 111 11.54 7.50 7.36
N GLU A 112 11.41 8.50 8.24
CA GLU A 112 12.54 9.21 8.87
C GLU A 112 13.28 8.35 9.91
N SER A 113 12.66 7.28 10.41
CA SER A 113 13.26 6.41 11.43
C SER A 113 14.50 5.63 10.96
N GLN A 114 14.68 5.48 9.64
CA GLN A 114 15.78 4.70 9.08
C GLN A 114 16.05 5.04 7.61
N ASP A 115 17.31 4.89 7.17
CA ASP A 115 17.73 4.97 5.76
C ASP A 115 18.39 3.68 5.25
N SER A 116 18.45 2.64 6.08
CA SER A 116 19.15 1.37 5.76
C SER A 116 18.40 0.52 4.74
N TRP A 117 17.09 0.67 4.63
CA TRP A 117 16.23 -0.11 3.74
C TRP A 117 15.32 0.79 2.88
N PRO A 118 15.83 1.33 1.76
CA PRO A 118 15.09 2.25 0.90
C PRO A 118 13.79 1.67 0.32
N GLN A 119 13.74 0.35 0.10
CA GLN A 119 12.54 -0.30 -0.44
C GLN A 119 11.36 -0.24 0.55
N PHE A 120 11.63 -0.17 1.85
CA PHE A 120 10.59 0.03 2.86
C PHE A 120 9.96 1.42 2.74
N HIS A 121 10.75 2.45 2.42
CA HIS A 121 10.21 3.79 2.18
C HIS A 121 9.17 3.78 1.06
N HIS A 122 9.31 2.93 0.04
CA HIS A 122 8.31 2.83 -1.03
C HIS A 122 6.94 2.37 -0.50
N ILE A 123 6.89 1.52 0.53
CA ILE A 123 5.63 1.12 1.18
C ILE A 123 5.01 2.34 1.87
N CYS A 124 5.82 3.12 2.61
CA CYS A 124 5.35 4.33 3.26
C CYS A 124 4.93 5.42 2.24
N TYR A 125 5.67 5.60 1.14
CA TYR A 125 5.33 6.53 0.07
C TYR A 125 4.01 6.17 -0.61
N TRP A 126 3.72 4.87 -0.76
CA TRP A 126 2.42 4.41 -1.25
C TRP A 126 1.29 4.86 -0.33
N GLU A 127 1.41 4.60 0.97
CA GLU A 127 0.40 5.02 1.95
C GLU A 127 0.29 6.55 2.06
N LEU A 128 1.41 7.27 2.08
CA LEU A 128 1.45 8.74 2.10
C LEU A 128 0.80 9.34 0.85
N CYS A 129 1.00 8.73 -0.32
CA CYS A 129 0.33 9.15 -1.56
C CYS A 129 -1.19 9.06 -1.40
N TRP A 130 -1.71 7.92 -0.94
CA TRP A 130 -3.15 7.73 -0.76
C TRP A 130 -3.74 8.58 0.37
N ALA A 131 -3.07 8.69 1.51
CA ALA A 131 -3.50 9.55 2.60
C ALA A 131 -3.61 11.01 2.16
N ASN A 132 -2.63 11.51 1.41
CA ASN A 132 -2.72 12.86 0.84
C ASN A 132 -3.82 12.99 -0.23
N CYS A 133 -4.11 11.96 -1.02
CA CYS A 133 -5.25 11.96 -1.93
C CYS A 133 -6.59 12.06 -1.18
N VAL A 134 -6.76 11.28 -0.10
CA VAL A 134 -7.98 11.33 0.74
C VAL A 134 -8.14 12.69 1.40
N ALA A 135 -7.05 13.29 1.87
CA ALA A 135 -7.02 14.65 2.42
C ALA A 135 -7.09 15.76 1.35
N LEU A 136 -7.27 15.43 0.07
CA LEU A 136 -7.30 16.38 -1.06
C LEU A 136 -6.02 17.22 -1.23
N ASN A 137 -4.91 16.78 -0.63
CA ASN A 137 -3.58 17.39 -0.69
C ASN A 137 -2.83 16.95 -1.95
N TRP A 138 -3.39 17.23 -3.12
CA TRP A 138 -2.91 16.72 -4.42
C TRP A 138 -1.43 16.99 -4.70
N LYS A 139 -0.93 18.18 -4.34
CA LYS A 139 0.49 18.53 -4.53
C LYS A 139 1.43 17.64 -3.71
N ARG A 140 1.06 17.32 -2.46
CA ARG A 140 1.85 16.41 -1.62
C ARG A 140 1.73 14.97 -2.11
N ALA A 141 0.54 14.54 -2.52
CA ALA A 141 0.34 13.22 -3.12
C ALA A 141 1.22 13.02 -4.37
N GLU A 142 1.33 14.04 -5.23
CA GLU A 142 2.17 13.99 -6.43
C GLU A 142 3.65 13.72 -6.10
N ILE A 143 4.19 14.34 -5.05
CA ILE A 143 5.59 14.14 -4.62
C ILE A 143 5.87 12.66 -4.36
N TYR A 144 4.98 11.98 -3.63
CA TYR A 144 5.14 10.56 -3.33
C TYR A 144 4.89 9.68 -4.54
N ALA A 145 3.92 10.01 -5.40
CA ALA A 145 3.71 9.32 -6.66
C ALA A 145 4.93 9.42 -7.60
N ALA A 146 5.59 10.59 -7.65
CA ALA A 146 6.82 10.80 -8.40
C ALA A 146 7.99 9.97 -7.85
N LYS A 147 8.21 10.00 -6.52
CA LYS A 147 9.21 9.15 -5.86
C LYS A 147 9.01 7.67 -6.19
N LEU A 148 7.78 7.18 -6.15
CA LEU A 148 7.45 5.80 -6.52
C LEU A 148 7.74 5.50 -8.00
N ALA A 149 7.34 6.39 -8.91
CA ALA A 149 7.58 6.22 -10.34
C ALA A 149 9.07 6.21 -10.73
N GLU A 150 9.90 6.95 -9.99
CA GLU A 150 11.33 7.09 -10.24
C GLU A 150 12.17 6.01 -9.55
N GLN A 151 11.81 5.64 -8.33
CA GLN A 151 12.66 4.82 -7.45
C GLN A 151 12.20 3.36 -7.34
N SER A 152 10.90 3.10 -7.52
CA SER A 152 10.34 1.76 -7.33
C SER A 152 10.27 0.95 -8.63
N LYS A 153 10.69 -0.31 -8.56
CA LYS A 153 10.62 -1.28 -9.67
C LYS A 153 9.31 -2.09 -9.69
N TRP A 154 8.42 -1.88 -8.72
CA TRP A 154 7.18 -2.66 -8.57
C TRP A 154 6.23 -2.52 -9.77
N SER A 155 5.84 -1.30 -10.14
CA SER A 155 5.03 -1.05 -11.33
C SER A 155 5.10 0.41 -11.77
N ARG A 156 6.12 0.73 -12.57
CA ARG A 156 6.26 2.08 -13.16
C ARG A 156 5.04 2.47 -14.01
N THR A 157 4.38 1.50 -14.63
CA THR A 157 3.09 1.64 -15.31
C THR A 157 2.02 2.24 -14.39
N THR A 158 1.84 1.64 -13.21
CA THR A 158 0.82 2.08 -12.25
C THR A 158 1.17 3.43 -11.67
N TYR A 159 2.43 3.65 -11.28
CA TYR A 159 2.85 4.91 -10.68
C TYR A 159 2.78 6.10 -11.65
N ASN A 160 3.17 5.93 -12.93
CA ASN A 160 3.03 6.99 -13.93
C ASN A 160 1.55 7.35 -14.16
N TYR A 161 0.69 6.35 -14.29
CA TYR A 161 -0.75 6.56 -14.45
C TYR A 161 -1.35 7.27 -13.23
N GLN A 162 -1.03 6.80 -12.03
CA GLN A 162 -1.48 7.38 -10.77
C GLN A 162 -1.03 8.83 -10.62
N ARG A 163 0.26 9.12 -10.88
CA ARG A 163 0.80 10.49 -10.85
C ARG A 163 0.05 11.41 -11.81
N ALA A 164 -0.16 10.97 -13.05
CA ALA A 164 -0.91 11.75 -14.03
C ALA A 164 -2.34 12.05 -13.58
N CYS A 165 -3.05 11.05 -13.02
CA CYS A 165 -4.38 11.26 -12.44
C CYS A 165 -4.36 12.26 -11.28
N ILE A 166 -3.41 12.15 -10.35
CA ILE A 166 -3.27 13.07 -9.21
C ILE A 166 -3.03 14.50 -9.68
N MET A 167 -2.18 14.70 -10.68
CA MET A 167 -1.95 16.03 -11.27
C MET A 167 -3.25 16.58 -11.85
N LEU A 168 -4.01 15.77 -12.60
CA LEU A 168 -5.29 16.17 -13.19
C LEU A 168 -6.38 16.50 -12.16
N MET A 169 -6.36 15.88 -10.97
CA MET A 169 -7.29 16.20 -9.87
C MET A 169 -7.15 17.62 -9.34
N ARG A 170 -6.01 18.30 -9.59
CA ARG A 170 -5.84 19.74 -9.31
C ARG A 170 -6.71 20.62 -10.22
N GLY A 171 -7.22 20.07 -11.32
CA GLY A 171 -8.02 20.74 -12.34
C GLY A 171 -7.18 21.18 -13.54
N TYR A 172 -7.66 20.94 -14.76
CA TYR A 172 -6.95 21.29 -16.01
C TYR A 172 -6.55 22.76 -16.08
N ASN A 173 -7.41 23.67 -15.60
CA ASN A 173 -7.17 25.10 -15.63
C ASN A 173 -6.16 25.57 -14.56
N CYS A 174 -5.84 24.71 -13.59
CA CYS A 174 -4.89 24.99 -12.52
C CYS A 174 -3.49 24.46 -12.83
N LEU A 175 -3.32 23.78 -13.97
CA LEU A 175 -2.04 23.26 -14.44
C LEU A 175 -1.42 24.23 -15.45
N SER A 176 -0.14 24.51 -15.29
CA SER A 176 0.67 25.19 -16.30
C SER A 176 0.77 24.34 -17.57
N ARG A 177 1.20 24.97 -18.67
CA ARG A 177 1.44 24.27 -19.94
C ARG A 177 2.45 23.13 -19.79
N ASP A 178 3.50 23.34 -18.97
CA ASP A 178 4.53 22.34 -18.74
C ASP A 178 4.04 21.17 -17.88
N GLU A 179 3.20 21.44 -16.88
CA GLU A 179 2.55 20.39 -16.10
C GLU A 179 1.58 19.58 -16.98
N LEU A 180 0.82 20.22 -17.88
CA LEU A 180 -0.02 19.51 -18.85
C LEU A 180 0.81 18.64 -19.81
N ASN A 181 1.94 19.16 -20.30
CA ASN A 181 2.87 18.38 -21.11
C ASN A 181 3.42 17.16 -20.33
N THR A 182 3.72 17.35 -19.03
CA THR A 182 4.15 16.27 -18.15
C THR A 182 3.07 15.21 -18.00
N VAL A 183 1.81 15.59 -17.78
CA VAL A 183 0.67 14.66 -17.74
C VAL A 183 0.55 13.87 -19.03
N ASN A 184 0.62 14.54 -20.18
CA ASN A 184 0.53 13.90 -21.49
C ASN A 184 1.66 12.88 -21.69
N GLN A 185 2.89 13.26 -21.32
CA GLN A 185 4.05 12.38 -21.40
C GLN A 185 3.89 11.17 -20.47
N LEU A 186 3.47 11.39 -19.22
CA LEU A 186 3.22 10.30 -18.27
C LEU A 186 2.20 9.31 -18.81
N MET A 187 1.06 9.80 -19.33
CA MET A 187 0.00 8.97 -19.93
C MET A 187 0.50 8.20 -21.16
N ALA A 188 1.27 8.84 -22.03
CA ALA A 188 1.87 8.20 -23.21
C ALA A 188 2.91 7.13 -22.85
N ASP A 189 3.56 7.25 -21.70
CA ASP A 189 4.58 6.31 -21.22
C ASP A 189 3.99 5.10 -20.49
N VAL A 190 2.77 5.17 -19.96
CA VAL A 190 2.11 4.06 -19.25
C VAL A 190 2.22 2.72 -20.01
N PRO A 191 1.92 2.62 -21.32
CA PRO A 191 2.02 1.36 -22.06
C PRO A 191 3.43 0.81 -22.20
N LYS A 192 4.46 1.68 -22.14
CA LYS A 192 5.87 1.31 -22.38
C LYS A 192 6.46 0.49 -21.24
N TYR A 193 5.97 0.69 -20.02
CA TYR A 193 6.52 0.05 -18.82
C TYR A 193 5.74 -1.18 -18.37
N LYS A 194 4.71 -1.60 -19.12
CA LYS A 194 3.84 -2.73 -18.75
C LYS A 194 4.66 -4.01 -18.63
N GLN A 195 4.59 -4.62 -17.45
CA GLN A 195 5.30 -5.84 -17.14
C GLN A 195 4.46 -7.08 -17.52
N ARG A 196 5.15 -8.21 -17.67
CA ARG A 196 4.53 -9.53 -17.77
C ARG A 196 5.21 -10.44 -16.76
N ILE A 197 4.42 -11.03 -15.87
CA ILE A 197 4.88 -12.02 -14.90
C ILE A 197 4.31 -13.37 -15.34
N ALA A 198 5.20 -14.34 -15.57
CA ALA A 198 4.83 -15.66 -16.14
C ALA A 198 3.95 -15.54 -17.40
N GLY A 199 4.31 -14.62 -18.31
CA GLY A 199 3.58 -14.37 -19.56
C GLY A 199 2.27 -13.59 -19.42
N LYS A 200 1.79 -13.31 -18.20
CA LYS A 200 0.55 -12.56 -17.94
C LYS A 200 0.85 -11.14 -17.47
N SER A 201 0.18 -10.14 -18.04
CA SER A 201 0.22 -8.78 -17.49
C SER A 201 -0.70 -8.66 -16.26
N LEU A 202 -0.26 -7.86 -15.30
CA LEU A 202 -1.01 -7.55 -14.09
C LEU A 202 -2.34 -6.85 -14.41
N PRO A 203 -3.46 -7.21 -13.75
CA PRO A 203 -4.76 -6.58 -14.02
C PRO A 203 -4.74 -5.05 -13.88
N MET A 204 -4.09 -4.52 -12.84
CA MET A 204 -4.00 -3.07 -12.60
C MET A 204 -3.23 -2.34 -13.70
N GLU A 205 -2.15 -2.92 -14.21
CA GLU A 205 -1.42 -2.36 -15.34
C GLU A 205 -2.23 -2.37 -16.64
N LYS A 206 -2.99 -3.44 -16.90
CA LYS A 206 -3.89 -3.49 -18.06
C LYS A 206 -4.95 -2.38 -17.99
N PHE A 207 -5.49 -2.15 -16.79
CA PHE A 207 -6.44 -1.06 -16.56
C PHE A 207 -5.80 0.30 -16.86
N ALA A 208 -4.63 0.58 -16.27
CA ALA A 208 -3.88 1.81 -16.48
C ALA A 208 -3.59 2.07 -17.96
N VAL A 209 -3.12 1.06 -18.70
CA VAL A 209 -2.85 1.15 -20.14
C VAL A 209 -4.10 1.46 -20.95
N LYS A 210 -5.22 0.77 -20.68
CA LYS A 210 -6.47 1.03 -21.39
C LYS A 210 -6.97 2.45 -21.14
N ARG A 211 -6.82 2.94 -19.90
CA ARG A 211 -7.22 4.31 -19.52
C ARG A 211 -6.33 5.37 -20.13
N SER A 212 -5.01 5.17 -20.17
CA SER A 212 -4.09 6.15 -20.77
C SER A 212 -4.21 6.22 -22.30
N GLN A 213 -4.50 5.10 -22.97
CA GLN A 213 -4.82 5.08 -24.40
C GLN A 213 -6.13 5.84 -24.68
N ARG A 214 -7.16 5.61 -23.85
CA ARG A 214 -8.43 6.34 -23.96
C ARG A 214 -8.22 7.85 -23.79
N PHE A 215 -7.42 8.27 -22.81
CA PHE A 215 -7.05 9.68 -22.60
C PHE A 215 -6.48 10.33 -23.86
N THR A 216 -5.55 9.64 -24.52
CA THR A 216 -4.92 10.13 -25.77
C THR A 216 -5.96 10.24 -26.89
N ASN A 217 -6.82 9.23 -27.02
CA ASN A 217 -7.89 9.22 -28.04
C ASN A 217 -8.98 10.28 -27.79
N GLN A 218 -9.12 10.76 -26.55
CA GLN A 218 -10.07 11.81 -26.16
C GLN A 218 -9.41 13.20 -26.11
N ASN A 219 -8.41 13.46 -26.96
CA ASN A 219 -7.69 14.74 -27.04
C ASN A 219 -7.10 15.17 -25.67
N ASN A 220 -6.43 14.23 -24.99
CA ASN A 220 -5.79 14.44 -23.69
C ASN A 220 -6.79 14.83 -22.59
N ARG A 221 -7.94 14.15 -22.54
CA ARG A 221 -8.94 14.29 -21.48
C ARG A 221 -9.38 12.93 -20.95
N LEU A 222 -9.55 12.84 -19.63
CA LEU A 222 -10.01 11.60 -18.98
C LEU A 222 -11.54 11.39 -19.08
N PHE A 223 -12.29 12.46 -19.35
CA PHE A 223 -13.74 12.47 -19.50
C PHE A 223 -14.11 13.21 -20.79
#